data_AF-A0A4Z2C7S5-F1
#
_entry.id   AF-A0A4Z2C7S5-F1
#
_cell.length_a   1.000
_cell.length_b   1.000
_cell.length_c   1.000
_cell.angle_alpha   90.00
_cell.angle_beta   90.00
_cell.angle_gamma   90.00
#
_symmetry.space_group_name_H-M   'P 1'
#
loop_
_entity.id
_entity.type
_entity.pdbx_description
1 polymer ?
#
loop_
_entity_poly.entity_id
_entity_poly.type
_entity_poly.pdbx_seq_one_letter_code
_entity_poly.pdbx_strand_id
1 'polypeptide(L)'
;MWMLVLLGAFLGAMGSEDGVPGAARRLQALHCPSCEQVHCSSRRALKLLCKGGVTTGVCGCCPVCARAEGETCGGTWDYLGKCDQGLVCVSQGSDHEGICQTVIESPGPESCQPECSREYCQAHPLETCSARSVSLEEAPCQGSCQHTSCSSCLLLNPPPCPQTCTRSDSACLHRYGRCVHTHLAGLLNPVCHNDLQGITDGHFLCLVPPCPSASK
;
A
#
# COMPACT_ATOMS: atom_id res chain seq x y z
N MET A 1 -7.24 -98.27 13.70
CA MET A 1 -7.49 -98.18 12.25
C MET A 1 -7.55 -96.70 11.88
N TRP A 2 -6.72 -96.16 10.96
CA TRP A 2 -6.71 -96.44 9.50
C TRP A 2 -8.06 -96.08 8.87
N MET A 3 -8.23 -95.23 7.85
CA MET A 3 -7.32 -94.52 6.91
C MET A 3 -7.94 -93.11 6.62
N LEU A 4 -7.16 -92.02 6.44
CA LEU A 4 -6.73 -91.45 5.13
C LEU A 4 -7.89 -91.33 4.10
N VAL A 5 -8.29 -90.13 3.60
CA VAL A 5 -7.79 -89.43 2.38
C VAL A 5 -8.81 -88.30 2.03
N LEU A 6 -8.54 -87.14 1.39
CA LEU A 6 -7.38 -86.24 1.19
C LEU A 6 -7.91 -84.85 0.71
N LEU A 7 -7.21 -83.75 1.07
CA LEU A 7 -6.97 -82.49 0.31
C LEU A 7 -8.15 -81.62 -0.22
N GLY A 8 -8.00 -80.29 -0.32
CA GLY A 8 -6.82 -79.46 -0.06
C GLY A 8 -7.12 -77.97 0.13
N ALA A 9 -6.19 -77.26 0.75
CA ALA A 9 -6.30 -75.83 1.07
C ALA A 9 -4.92 -75.15 1.05
N PHE A 10 -4.92 -73.84 0.76
CA PHE A 10 -3.82 -72.89 0.88
C PHE A 10 -2.55 -73.12 0.04
N LEU A 11 -2.55 -72.50 -1.15
CA LEU A 11 -1.37 -71.84 -1.71
C LEU A 11 -1.01 -70.63 -0.81
N GLY A 12 0.23 -70.54 -0.34
CA GLY A 12 0.71 -69.41 0.46
C GLY A 12 2.25 -69.36 0.57
N ALA A 13 2.81 -68.16 0.34
CA ALA A 13 4.25 -67.87 0.22
C ALA A 13 4.94 -68.58 -0.98
N MET A 14 5.96 -68.03 -1.66
CA MET A 14 7.08 -67.20 -1.20
C MET A 14 7.10 -65.82 -1.87
N GLY A 15 7.74 -64.83 -1.24
CA GLY A 15 7.74 -63.43 -1.70
C GLY A 15 8.79 -63.10 -2.76
N SER A 16 8.67 -61.89 -3.31
CA SER A 16 9.78 -61.11 -3.86
C SER A 16 9.59 -59.67 -3.42
N GLU A 17 10.64 -59.06 -2.88
CA GLU A 17 10.65 -57.67 -2.46
C GLU A 17 10.87 -56.78 -3.69
N ASP A 18 9.91 -55.91 -3.99
CA ASP A 18 10.13 -54.75 -4.87
C ASP A 18 9.64 -53.50 -4.13
N GLY A 19 10.54 -52.96 -3.29
CA GLY A 19 10.36 -51.67 -2.66
C GLY A 19 10.45 -50.56 -3.71
N VAL A 20 9.32 -50.22 -4.33
CA VAL A 20 9.25 -49.07 -5.25
C VAL A 20 9.57 -47.80 -4.46
N PRO A 21 10.55 -46.97 -4.89
CA PRO A 21 11.00 -45.82 -4.11
C PRO A 21 9.86 -44.84 -3.84
N GLY A 22 9.92 -44.18 -2.67
CA GLY A 22 8.92 -43.23 -2.24
C GLY A 22 8.62 -42.20 -3.34
N ALA A 23 7.42 -42.29 -3.90
CA ALA A 23 6.89 -41.27 -4.79
C ALA A 23 6.73 -39.99 -3.95
N ALA A 24 7.74 -39.12 -4.03
CA ALA A 24 7.64 -37.73 -3.62
C ALA A 24 6.53 -37.11 -4.48
N ARG A 25 5.30 -37.19 -3.98
CA ARG A 25 4.08 -36.75 -4.64
C ARG A 25 4.23 -35.25 -4.84
N ARG A 26 4.70 -34.86 -6.04
CA ARG A 26 4.82 -33.46 -6.46
C ARG A 26 3.48 -32.79 -6.16
N LEU A 27 3.45 -31.98 -5.11
CA LEU A 27 2.32 -31.11 -4.82
C LEU A 27 2.30 -30.10 -5.96
N GLN A 28 1.41 -30.33 -6.94
CA GLN A 28 1.14 -29.36 -7.98
C GLN A 28 0.54 -28.13 -7.27
N ALA A 29 1.21 -26.99 -7.40
CA ALA A 29 0.67 -25.74 -6.90
C ALA A 29 -0.68 -25.49 -7.60
N LEU A 30 -1.67 -25.05 -6.83
CA LEU A 30 -2.96 -24.68 -7.39
C LEU A 30 -2.77 -23.41 -8.22
N HIS A 31 -2.95 -23.51 -9.53
CA HIS A 31 -2.92 -22.37 -10.44
C HIS A 31 -4.33 -21.94 -10.80
N CYS A 32 -4.58 -20.64 -10.70
CA CYS A 32 -5.82 -20.06 -11.19
C CYS A 32 -5.88 -20.08 -12.73
N PRO A 33 -7.08 -20.31 -13.31
CA PRO A 33 -7.27 -20.21 -14.75
C PRO A 33 -7.12 -18.77 -15.24
N SER A 34 -7.03 -18.59 -16.56
CA SER A 34 -7.12 -17.28 -17.21
C SER A 34 -8.40 -16.56 -16.79
N CYS A 35 -8.29 -15.28 -16.39
CA CYS A 35 -9.45 -14.52 -15.96
C CYS A 35 -10.38 -14.20 -17.13
N GLU A 36 -11.60 -14.73 -17.09
CA GLU A 36 -12.65 -14.39 -18.04
C GLU A 36 -13.92 -13.96 -17.29
N GLN A 37 -14.18 -12.65 -17.27
CA GLN A 37 -15.22 -12.06 -16.42
C GLN A 37 -16.66 -12.46 -16.81
N VAL A 38 -16.87 -13.08 -17.99
CA VAL A 38 -18.16 -13.63 -18.41
C VAL A 38 -18.64 -14.78 -17.51
N HIS A 39 -17.70 -15.49 -16.88
CA HIS A 39 -17.97 -16.57 -15.92
C HIS A 39 -18.12 -16.08 -14.48
N CYS A 40 -17.77 -14.83 -14.19
CA CYS A 40 -18.19 -14.21 -12.95
C CYS A 40 -19.71 -14.10 -12.91
N SER A 41 -20.31 -14.12 -11.71
CA SER A 41 -21.75 -13.99 -11.55
C SER A 41 -22.23 -12.59 -11.97
N SER A 42 -22.46 -12.42 -13.27
CA SER A 42 -22.68 -11.13 -13.96
C SER A 42 -23.85 -10.32 -13.42
N ARG A 43 -24.83 -10.97 -12.79
CA ARG A 43 -25.95 -10.34 -12.09
C ARG A 43 -25.56 -9.61 -10.80
N ARG A 44 -24.33 -9.79 -10.29
CA ARG A 44 -23.88 -9.23 -9.00
C ARG A 44 -22.75 -8.20 -9.14
N ALA A 45 -21.75 -8.40 -9.99
CA ALA A 45 -20.58 -7.51 -10.11
C ALA A 45 -20.89 -5.99 -10.06
N LEU A 46 -21.82 -5.53 -10.92
CA LEU A 46 -22.24 -4.11 -11.03
C LEU A 46 -23.40 -3.72 -10.06
N LYS A 47 -23.80 -4.62 -9.16
CA LYS A 47 -24.93 -4.48 -8.21
C LYS A 47 -24.59 -5.03 -6.82
N LEU A 48 -23.32 -5.21 -6.50
CA LEU A 48 -22.87 -5.68 -5.19
C LEU A 48 -23.09 -4.55 -4.18
N LEU A 49 -24.18 -4.63 -3.42
CA LEU A 49 -24.47 -3.74 -2.30
C LEU A 49 -23.66 -4.24 -1.09
N CYS A 50 -22.37 -3.92 -1.09
CA CYS A 50 -21.44 -4.33 -0.06
C CYS A 50 -21.53 -3.42 1.18
N LYS A 51 -21.25 -4.01 2.36
CA LYS A 51 -21.11 -3.27 3.63
C LYS A 51 -19.84 -2.42 3.64
N GLY A 52 -18.76 -2.95 3.07
CA GLY A 52 -17.54 -2.22 2.69
C GLY A 52 -17.42 -2.05 1.18
N GLY A 53 -16.20 -1.88 0.68
CA GLY A 53 -15.86 -1.83 -0.74
C GLY A 53 -15.97 -3.17 -1.49
N VAL A 54 -15.53 -3.14 -2.75
CA VAL A 54 -15.47 -4.29 -3.65
C VAL A 54 -14.02 -4.68 -3.89
N THR A 55 -13.70 -5.94 -3.63
CA THR A 55 -12.38 -6.56 -3.85
C THR A 55 -12.52 -7.74 -4.82
N THR A 56 -11.47 -8.54 -5.00
CA THR A 56 -11.49 -9.73 -5.85
C THR A 56 -11.37 -11.02 -5.06
N GLY A 57 -12.06 -12.08 -5.50
CA GLY A 57 -11.97 -13.41 -4.88
C GLY A 57 -10.57 -14.04 -4.96
N VAL A 58 -10.47 -15.29 -4.50
CA VAL A 58 -9.24 -16.11 -4.45
C VAL A 58 -8.34 -15.94 -5.69
N CYS A 59 -8.90 -16.13 -6.89
CA CYS A 59 -8.16 -16.04 -8.16
C CYS A 59 -8.03 -14.62 -8.76
N GLY A 60 -8.29 -13.56 -8.00
CA GLY A 60 -8.08 -12.17 -8.44
C GLY A 60 -9.02 -11.68 -9.57
N CYS A 61 -9.89 -12.53 -10.10
CA CYS A 61 -10.67 -12.24 -11.31
C CYS A 61 -12.06 -11.64 -11.04
N CYS A 62 -12.87 -12.29 -10.20
CA CYS A 62 -14.26 -11.91 -9.99
C CYS A 62 -14.43 -10.95 -8.81
N PRO A 63 -15.25 -9.88 -8.95
CA PRO A 63 -15.54 -8.96 -7.87
C PRO A 63 -16.40 -9.60 -6.79
N VAL A 64 -16.05 -9.33 -5.54
CA VAL A 64 -16.71 -9.79 -4.31
C VAL A 64 -16.70 -8.65 -3.28
N CYS A 65 -17.56 -8.71 -2.26
CA CYS A 65 -17.47 -7.73 -1.17
C CYS A 65 -16.20 -7.93 -0.35
N ALA A 66 -15.53 -6.82 -0.03
CA ALA A 66 -14.45 -6.81 0.94
C ALA A 66 -15.01 -7.02 2.36
N ARG A 67 -14.13 -7.48 3.26
CA ARG A 67 -14.41 -7.69 4.68
C ARG A 67 -14.25 -6.38 5.44
N ALA A 68 -15.30 -5.98 6.16
CA ALA A 68 -15.28 -4.78 6.98
C ALA A 68 -14.45 -4.99 8.28
N GLU A 69 -14.20 -3.91 9.01
CA GLU A 69 -13.51 -3.97 10.30
C GLU A 69 -14.23 -4.94 11.28
N GLY A 70 -13.43 -5.76 11.97
CA GLY A 70 -13.91 -6.81 12.87
C GLY A 70 -14.37 -8.11 12.17
N GLU A 71 -14.38 -8.19 10.85
CA GLU A 71 -14.77 -9.41 10.12
C GLU A 71 -13.59 -10.36 9.85
N THR A 72 -13.88 -11.67 9.81
CA THR A 72 -12.91 -12.72 9.49
C THR A 72 -12.38 -12.62 8.06
N CYS A 73 -11.08 -12.84 7.90
CA CYS A 73 -10.35 -12.70 6.64
C CYS A 73 -9.22 -13.74 6.50
N GLY A 74 -8.61 -13.76 5.32
CA GLY A 74 -7.45 -14.61 5.03
C GLY A 74 -7.82 -16.08 4.85
N GLY A 75 -7.12 -16.95 5.58
CA GLY A 75 -7.07 -18.37 5.32
C GLY A 75 -6.28 -18.69 4.04
N THR A 76 -6.06 -19.97 3.75
CA THR A 76 -5.29 -20.40 2.57
C THR A 76 -5.86 -19.84 1.26
N TRP A 77 -5.10 -19.00 0.57
CA TRP A 77 -5.50 -18.27 -0.65
C TRP A 77 -6.63 -17.24 -0.47
N ASP A 78 -6.77 -16.64 0.71
CA ASP A 78 -7.81 -15.65 1.03
C ASP A 78 -9.26 -16.18 0.89
N TYR A 79 -9.48 -17.48 1.10
CA TYR A 79 -10.83 -18.08 0.94
C TYR A 79 -11.86 -17.53 1.94
N LEU A 80 -11.41 -17.04 3.11
CA LEU A 80 -12.28 -16.37 4.09
C LEU A 80 -12.60 -14.93 3.67
N GLY A 81 -11.84 -14.34 2.75
CA GLY A 81 -12.04 -13.02 2.16
C GLY A 81 -10.90 -12.05 2.45
N LYS A 82 -10.83 -10.98 1.66
CA LYS A 82 -9.85 -9.89 1.79
C LYS A 82 -10.49 -8.68 2.47
N CYS A 83 -9.71 -7.98 3.29
CA CYS A 83 -10.16 -6.78 3.98
C CYS A 83 -10.44 -5.61 3.03
N ASP A 84 -11.25 -4.68 3.52
CA ASP A 84 -11.57 -3.44 2.82
C ASP A 84 -10.39 -2.46 2.74
N GLN A 85 -10.51 -1.43 1.92
CA GLN A 85 -9.47 -0.43 1.72
C GLN A 85 -9.09 0.25 3.05
N GLY A 86 -7.81 0.19 3.42
CA GLY A 86 -7.28 0.74 4.68
C GLY A 86 -7.28 -0.24 5.87
N LEU A 87 -7.75 -1.48 5.67
CA LEU A 87 -7.73 -2.54 6.68
C LEU A 87 -6.73 -3.63 6.30
N VAL A 88 -6.12 -4.29 7.29
CA VAL A 88 -5.24 -5.46 7.07
C VAL A 88 -5.76 -6.65 7.85
N CYS A 89 -5.54 -7.85 7.31
CA CYS A 89 -5.91 -9.10 7.95
C CYS A 89 -4.87 -9.49 9.01
N VAL A 90 -5.19 -9.27 10.28
CA VAL A 90 -4.32 -9.60 11.41
C VAL A 90 -4.56 -11.05 11.82
N SER A 91 -3.59 -11.94 11.57
CA SER A 91 -3.70 -13.38 11.85
C SER A 91 -3.83 -13.66 13.35
N GLN A 92 -4.69 -14.61 13.70
CA GLN A 92 -4.88 -15.08 15.09
C GLN A 92 -4.20 -16.43 15.38
N GLY A 93 -3.50 -17.03 14.42
CA GLY A 93 -2.89 -18.36 14.61
C GLY A 93 -2.10 -18.88 13.41
N SER A 94 -1.92 -20.20 13.34
CA SER A 94 -1.14 -20.91 12.31
C SER A 94 -1.82 -20.98 10.95
N ASP A 95 -3.15 -20.86 10.89
CA ASP A 95 -3.94 -21.32 9.75
C ASP A 95 -4.27 -20.20 8.74
N HIS A 96 -3.51 -19.10 8.81
CA HIS A 96 -3.66 -17.86 8.05
C HIS A 96 -5.02 -17.13 8.21
N GLU A 97 -5.90 -17.62 9.08
CA GLU A 97 -7.13 -16.95 9.48
C GLU A 97 -6.83 -15.73 10.39
N GLY A 98 -7.49 -14.62 10.10
CA GLY A 98 -7.34 -13.38 10.84
C GLY A 98 -8.61 -12.55 10.92
N ILE A 99 -8.49 -11.36 11.49
CA ILE A 99 -9.55 -10.35 11.57
C ILE A 99 -9.09 -9.08 10.87
N CYS A 100 -9.99 -8.45 10.12
CA CYS A 100 -9.72 -7.14 9.52
C CYS A 100 -9.66 -6.06 10.59
N GLN A 101 -8.50 -5.44 10.75
CA GLN A 101 -8.28 -4.36 11.70
C GLN A 101 -7.77 -3.12 10.97
N THR A 102 -8.12 -1.94 11.51
CA THR A 102 -7.44 -0.70 11.15
C THR A 102 -5.98 -0.79 11.60
N VAL A 103 -5.04 -0.72 10.65
CA VAL A 103 -3.62 -0.70 10.99
C VAL A 103 -3.26 0.69 11.48
N ILE A 104 -3.41 0.90 12.79
CA ILE A 104 -2.76 1.97 13.52
C ILE A 104 -1.30 1.56 13.79
N GLU A 105 -0.57 1.18 12.73
CA GLU A 105 0.90 1.21 12.70
C GLU A 105 1.34 2.48 11.95
N SER A 106 0.85 3.62 12.43
CA SER A 106 1.73 4.78 12.46
C SER A 106 2.71 4.52 13.60
N PRO A 107 4.02 4.26 13.36
CA PRO A 107 4.98 4.26 14.45
C PRO A 107 4.85 5.60 15.16
N GLY A 108 4.77 5.56 16.50
CA GLY A 108 4.31 6.70 17.29
C GLY A 108 5.04 8.02 16.99
N PRO A 109 4.44 9.18 17.32
CA PRO A 109 4.93 10.51 16.93
C PRO A 109 6.35 10.86 17.43
N GLU A 110 6.99 9.98 18.21
CA GLU A 110 8.37 10.04 18.66
C GLU A 110 9.39 9.52 17.63
N SER A 111 8.98 8.68 16.66
CA SER A 111 9.87 8.11 15.63
C SER A 111 10.23 9.10 14.51
N CYS A 112 9.34 10.05 14.24
CA CYS A 112 9.52 11.09 13.20
C CYS A 112 9.97 12.43 13.80
N GLN A 113 10.85 12.41 14.80
CA GLN A 113 11.40 13.60 15.44
C GLN A 113 12.88 13.79 15.08
N PRO A 114 13.35 15.03 14.88
CA PRO A 114 12.61 16.28 14.92
C PRO A 114 11.77 16.52 13.66
N GLU A 115 10.63 17.21 13.78
CA GLU A 115 9.89 17.67 12.60
C GLU A 115 10.62 18.81 11.89
N CYS A 116 10.55 18.84 10.55
CA CYS A 116 11.04 19.97 9.78
C CYS A 116 10.13 21.19 9.99
N SER A 117 10.51 22.08 10.91
CA SER A 117 9.93 23.42 11.03
C SER A 117 10.90 24.47 10.53
N ARG A 118 10.38 25.67 10.25
CA ARG A 118 11.20 26.84 9.91
C ARG A 118 12.21 27.13 11.01
N GLU A 119 11.76 27.18 12.24
CA GLU A 119 12.54 27.52 13.44
C GLU A 119 13.62 26.47 13.69
N TYR A 120 13.26 25.18 13.55
CA TYR A 120 14.21 24.08 13.67
C TYR A 120 15.30 24.17 12.59
N CYS A 121 14.94 24.31 11.31
CA CYS A 121 15.90 24.34 10.22
C CYS A 121 16.71 25.64 10.11
N GLN A 122 16.22 26.75 10.66
CA GLN A 122 17.02 27.97 10.87
C GLN A 122 18.15 27.74 11.89
N ALA A 123 17.86 27.04 13.00
CA ALA A 123 18.84 26.73 14.04
C ALA A 123 19.77 25.58 13.64
N HIS A 124 19.30 24.65 12.81
CA HIS A 124 19.94 23.38 12.49
C HIS A 124 20.03 23.11 10.96
N PRO A 125 20.70 23.96 10.17
CA PRO A 125 20.64 23.95 8.71
C PRO A 125 21.22 22.69 8.03
N LEU A 126 21.97 21.86 8.75
CA LEU A 126 22.57 20.62 8.25
C LEU A 126 21.94 19.35 8.84
N GLU A 127 21.04 19.47 9.81
CA GLU A 127 20.43 18.32 10.46
C GLU A 127 19.37 17.65 9.59
N THR A 128 19.04 16.41 9.96
CA THR A 128 17.96 15.65 9.34
C THR A 128 16.68 15.82 10.15
N CYS A 129 15.56 16.06 9.46
CA CYS A 129 14.24 16.25 10.07
C CYS A 129 13.17 15.54 9.25
N SER A 130 12.02 15.29 9.87
CA SER A 130 10.85 14.65 9.26
C SER A 130 10.07 15.66 8.41
N ALA A 131 10.02 15.46 7.09
CA ALA A 131 9.28 16.32 6.17
C ALA A 131 7.82 15.88 5.97
N ARG A 132 7.30 14.94 6.79
CA ARG A 132 5.96 14.34 6.67
C ARG A 132 4.80 15.32 6.44
N SER A 133 4.91 16.53 6.99
CA SER A 133 3.90 17.59 6.95
C SER A 133 4.26 18.77 6.04
N VAL A 134 5.46 18.78 5.45
CA VAL A 134 6.04 19.91 4.69
C VAL A 134 6.64 19.50 3.33
N SER A 135 6.48 18.25 2.90
CA SER A 135 6.73 17.81 1.53
C SER A 135 5.50 18.02 0.64
N LEU A 136 5.70 18.34 -0.65
CA LEU A 136 4.60 18.37 -1.64
C LEU A 136 4.17 16.98 -2.10
N GLU A 137 5.12 16.03 -2.13
CA GLU A 137 4.94 14.69 -2.69
C GLU A 137 5.32 13.63 -1.65
N GLU A 138 4.65 12.48 -1.71
CA GLU A 138 5.01 11.32 -0.89
C GLU A 138 6.03 10.45 -1.62
N ALA A 139 7.17 10.17 -0.98
CA ALA A 139 8.20 9.26 -1.48
C ALA A 139 8.11 7.90 -0.73
N PRO A 140 7.51 6.84 -1.31
CA PRO A 140 7.18 5.62 -0.56
C PRO A 140 8.38 4.90 0.08
N CYS A 141 9.57 5.04 -0.51
CA CYS A 141 10.81 4.49 0.02
C CYS A 141 11.33 5.20 1.30
N GLN A 142 10.85 6.41 1.60
CA GLN A 142 11.25 7.19 2.78
C GLN A 142 10.34 6.93 4.00
N GLY A 143 9.36 6.03 3.87
CA GLY A 143 8.39 5.70 4.90
C GLY A 143 7.50 6.89 5.29
N SER A 144 6.82 6.78 6.43
CA SER A 144 5.85 7.78 6.90
C SER A 144 6.46 9.12 7.36
N CYS A 145 7.74 9.12 7.76
CA CYS A 145 8.41 10.34 8.25
C CYS A 145 8.99 11.22 7.13
N GLN A 146 9.31 10.63 5.97
CA GLN A 146 9.90 11.33 4.82
C GLN A 146 11.11 12.19 5.20
N HIS A 147 12.09 11.61 5.89
CA HIS A 147 13.23 12.35 6.42
C HIS A 147 14.06 13.02 5.30
N THR A 148 14.44 14.28 5.51
CA THR A 148 15.31 15.05 4.60
C THR A 148 16.22 15.99 5.39
N SER A 149 17.20 16.61 4.73
CA SER A 149 18.05 17.62 5.35
C SER A 149 17.33 18.95 5.43
N CYS A 150 17.52 19.69 6.52
CA CYS A 150 17.09 21.09 6.63
C CYS A 150 17.65 22.00 5.50
N SER A 151 18.80 21.64 4.90
CA SER A 151 19.35 22.32 3.72
C SER A 151 18.52 22.14 2.43
N SER A 152 17.62 21.15 2.41
CA SER A 152 16.63 20.91 1.35
C SER A 152 15.31 21.65 1.58
N CYS A 153 15.20 22.41 2.67
CA CYS A 153 14.02 23.20 3.00
C CYS A 153 14.15 24.66 2.54
N LEU A 154 13.02 25.25 2.14
CA LEU A 154 12.94 26.54 1.46
C LEU A 154 11.63 27.26 1.79
N LEU A 155 11.62 28.58 1.64
CA LEU A 155 10.43 29.41 1.85
C LEU A 155 9.85 29.83 0.50
N LEU A 156 8.65 29.36 0.19
CA LEU A 156 7.88 29.75 -1.01
C LEU A 156 7.12 31.04 -0.73
N ASN A 157 7.63 32.15 -1.25
CA ASN A 157 6.95 33.44 -1.18
C ASN A 157 5.91 33.54 -2.30
N PRO A 158 4.62 33.80 -1.98
CA PRO A 158 3.61 34.01 -3.01
C PRO A 158 3.95 35.26 -3.85
N PRO A 159 3.71 35.26 -5.18
CA PRO A 159 3.91 36.45 -5.99
C PRO A 159 2.96 37.58 -5.54
N PRO A 160 3.36 38.87 -5.67
CA PRO A 160 2.59 40.01 -5.18
C PRO A 160 1.37 40.31 -6.08
N CYS A 161 0.38 39.42 -6.06
CA CYS A 161 -0.85 39.51 -6.82
C CYS A 161 -1.98 40.09 -5.94
N PRO A 162 -2.45 41.32 -6.21
CA PRO A 162 -3.34 42.06 -5.30
C PRO A 162 -4.82 41.61 -5.34
N GLN A 163 -5.17 40.56 -6.08
CA GLN A 163 -6.56 40.16 -6.28
C GLN A 163 -7.08 39.32 -5.10
N THR A 164 -8.03 39.87 -4.35
CA THR A 164 -8.81 39.14 -3.34
C THR A 164 -10.10 38.58 -3.96
N CYS A 165 -10.13 37.27 -4.22
CA CYS A 165 -11.24 36.62 -4.91
C CYS A 165 -12.12 35.78 -3.97
N THR A 166 -13.43 35.72 -4.24
CA THR A 166 -14.33 34.74 -3.63
C THR A 166 -14.28 33.41 -4.40
N ARG A 167 -14.69 32.30 -3.77
CA ARG A 167 -14.71 30.96 -4.39
C ARG A 167 -15.55 30.89 -5.68
N SER A 168 -16.54 31.76 -5.85
CA SER A 168 -17.47 31.76 -6.98
C SER A 168 -17.15 32.77 -8.09
N ASP A 169 -16.26 33.76 -7.86
CA ASP A 169 -15.87 34.73 -8.89
C ASP A 169 -14.77 34.15 -9.81
N SER A 170 -15.20 33.36 -10.79
CA SER A 170 -14.31 32.80 -11.81
C SER A 170 -13.52 33.87 -12.58
N ALA A 171 -14.10 35.05 -12.82
CA ALA A 171 -13.43 36.13 -13.53
C ALA A 171 -12.28 36.71 -12.69
N CYS A 172 -12.44 36.82 -11.37
CA CYS A 172 -11.36 37.19 -10.45
C CYS A 172 -10.30 36.09 -10.38
N LEU A 173 -10.69 34.83 -10.20
CA LEU A 173 -9.76 33.70 -10.15
C LEU A 173 -8.90 33.60 -11.43
N HIS A 174 -9.47 33.84 -12.61
CA HIS A 174 -8.73 33.92 -13.88
C HIS A 174 -7.86 35.18 -14.02
N ARG A 175 -8.17 36.30 -13.34
CA ARG A 175 -7.26 37.47 -13.26
C ARG A 175 -6.08 37.17 -12.34
N TYR A 176 -6.33 36.58 -11.18
CA TYR A 176 -5.30 36.14 -10.23
C TYR A 176 -4.35 35.11 -10.87
N GLY A 177 -4.89 34.05 -11.49
CA GLY A 177 -4.07 33.04 -12.17
C GLY A 177 -3.18 33.60 -13.29
N ARG A 178 -3.68 34.60 -14.05
CA ARG A 178 -2.84 35.31 -15.04
C ARG A 178 -1.75 36.15 -14.38
N CYS A 179 -2.04 36.85 -13.28
CA CYS A 179 -1.03 37.58 -12.51
C CYS A 179 0.10 36.63 -12.04
N VAL A 180 -0.27 35.52 -11.39
CA VAL A 180 0.68 34.49 -10.93
C VAL A 180 1.53 33.96 -12.09
N HIS A 181 0.89 33.60 -13.22
CA HIS A 181 1.61 33.09 -14.39
C HIS A 181 2.58 34.12 -14.98
N THR A 182 2.21 35.39 -15.05
CA THR A 182 3.10 36.47 -15.51
C THR A 182 4.32 36.64 -14.60
N HIS A 183 4.13 36.59 -13.28
CA HIS A 183 5.26 36.65 -12.33
C HIS A 183 6.19 35.44 -12.48
N LEU A 184 5.65 34.22 -12.59
CA LEU A 184 6.46 33.00 -12.74
C LEU A 184 7.18 32.94 -14.09
N ALA A 185 6.53 33.35 -15.19
CA ALA A 185 7.13 33.35 -16.52
C ALA A 185 8.25 34.40 -16.70
N GLY A 186 8.22 35.48 -15.91
CA GLY A 186 9.28 36.50 -15.89
C GLY A 186 10.52 36.13 -15.07
N LEU A 187 10.48 35.01 -14.34
CA LEU A 187 11.56 34.56 -13.46
C LEU A 187 12.38 33.45 -14.13
N LEU A 188 13.67 33.73 -14.37
CA LEU A 188 14.61 32.75 -14.94
C LEU A 188 14.88 31.55 -14.01
N ASN A 189 14.55 31.67 -12.71
CA ASN A 189 14.53 30.58 -11.74
C ASN A 189 13.21 30.64 -10.95
N PRO A 190 12.44 29.55 -10.82
CA PRO A 190 11.24 29.53 -9.97
C PRO A 190 11.63 29.86 -8.51
N VAL A 191 10.76 30.59 -7.80
CA VAL A 191 11.08 31.17 -6.48
C VAL A 191 11.25 30.10 -5.40
N CYS A 192 12.48 29.64 -5.22
CA CYS A 192 12.93 28.97 -4.00
C CYS A 192 13.99 29.87 -3.35
N HIS A 193 13.62 30.55 -2.26
CA HIS A 193 14.62 31.23 -1.42
C HIS A 193 14.99 30.32 -0.25
N ASN A 194 16.27 29.96 -0.17
CA ASN A 194 16.85 29.28 0.99
C ASN A 194 17.11 30.25 2.15
N ASP A 195 16.88 31.55 1.95
CA ASP A 195 16.96 32.55 3.01
C ASP A 195 15.73 32.46 3.92
N LEU A 196 15.86 31.63 4.96
CA LEU A 196 14.87 31.49 6.02
C LEU A 196 14.79 32.73 6.92
N GLN A 197 15.75 33.66 6.88
CA GLN A 197 15.94 34.67 7.94
C GLN A 197 15.06 35.93 7.77
N GLY A 198 14.49 36.19 6.60
CA GLY A 198 13.93 37.52 6.27
C GLY A 198 12.40 37.71 6.29
N ILE A 199 11.58 36.69 5.97
CA ILE A 199 10.18 36.92 5.54
C ILE A 199 9.19 36.07 6.35
N THR A 200 8.11 36.66 6.89
CA THR A 200 7.10 35.94 7.70
C THR A 200 6.03 35.23 6.86
N ASP A 201 5.74 35.70 5.66
CA ASP A 201 4.47 35.43 4.95
C ASP A 201 4.60 34.40 3.81
N GLY A 202 5.54 33.46 3.94
CA GLY A 202 5.81 32.41 2.96
C GLY A 202 5.40 31.01 3.43
N HIS A 203 5.21 30.09 2.50
CA HIS A 203 4.93 28.68 2.80
C HIS A 203 6.27 27.93 2.95
N PHE A 204 6.52 27.34 4.12
CA PHE A 204 7.70 26.53 4.35
C PHE A 204 7.51 25.14 3.71
N LEU A 205 8.50 24.71 2.92
CA LEU A 205 8.48 23.44 2.22
C LEU A 205 9.85 22.75 2.31
N CYS A 206 9.88 21.43 2.39
CA CYS A 206 11.10 20.64 2.26
C CYS A 206 11.05 19.69 1.06
N LEU A 207 12.14 19.65 0.30
CA LEU A 207 12.30 18.71 -0.81
C LEU A 207 12.80 17.36 -0.27
N VAL A 208 12.06 16.30 -0.59
CA VAL A 208 12.39 14.91 -0.25
C VAL A 208 13.04 14.27 -1.49
N PRO A 209 14.19 13.57 -1.37
CA PRO A 209 14.84 12.96 -2.52
C PRO A 209 13.98 11.83 -3.13
N PRO A 210 13.91 11.72 -4.47
CA PRO A 210 13.13 10.70 -5.15
C PRO A 210 13.68 9.30 -4.84
N CYS A 211 12.79 8.30 -4.90
CA CYS A 211 13.19 6.93 -4.67
C CYS A 211 14.18 6.43 -5.74
N PRO A 212 15.20 5.65 -5.35
CA PRO A 212 16.13 5.08 -6.32
C PRO A 212 15.35 4.16 -7.28
N SER A 213 15.45 4.46 -8.57
CA SER A 213 14.90 3.62 -9.63
C SER A 213 15.44 2.21 -9.47
N ALA A 214 14.57 1.21 -9.32
CA ALA A 214 14.98 -0.18 -9.35
C ALA A 214 15.62 -0.47 -10.73
N SER A 215 16.94 -0.63 -10.76
CA SER A 215 17.67 -1.04 -11.96
C SER A 215 17.20 -2.43 -12.36
N LYS A 216 16.61 -2.53 -13.56
CA LYS A 216 16.24 -3.79 -14.21
C LYS A 216 17.47 -4.64 -14.52
#